data_AF-A0A5J5NTP2-F1
#
_entry.id   AF-A0A5J5NTP2-F1
#
_cell.length_a   1.000
_cell.length_b   1.000
_cell.length_c   1.000
_cell.angle_alpha   90.00
_cell.angle_beta   90.00
_cell.angle_gamma   90.00
#
_symmetry.space_group_name_H-M   'P 1'
#
loop_
_entity.id
_entity.type
_entity.pdbx_description
1 polymer ?
#
loop_
_entity_poly.entity_id
_entity_poly.type
_entity_poly.pdbx_seq_one_letter_code
_entity_poly.pdbx_strand_id
1 'polypeptide(L)'
;MGDIKVRGKKEDEDEKAEVEIWNYVFGHVKIAVVKCAIELGIADAIDKHGSPMTLSQLTTTLKCEPPRLYRILRFLVHYQIFKEEPVTQDSIGFALTPLSRRLIRHGERSMAALILLESSPVMLAPWHSLSARVLDSGNSPFETAHGKDVWSYAEENPGHSKLIDEAMACDARVAVRALIEGCSRVFDGIKSLVDVGGGNGTALSMLVKAFPWMHGINFDLPHVVAVAPKVDGIEYVGGDMFECVPKADAAFFMG
;
A
#
# COMPACT_ATOMS: atom_id res chain seq x y z
N MET A 1 35.29 -39.33 -3.12
CA MET A 1 35.04 -38.06 -3.84
C MET A 1 33.60 -37.55 -3.69
N GLY A 2 32.59 -38.43 -3.57
CA GLY A 2 31.19 -38.04 -3.31
C GLY A 2 30.93 -37.44 -1.93
N ASP A 3 31.47 -38.05 -0.86
CA ASP A 3 31.19 -37.62 0.52
C ASP A 3 31.79 -36.26 0.90
N ILE A 4 32.96 -35.92 0.35
CA ILE A 4 33.60 -34.61 0.57
C ILE A 4 32.80 -33.50 -0.13
N LYS A 5 32.22 -33.80 -1.30
CA LYS A 5 31.40 -32.84 -2.06
C LYS A 5 30.01 -32.63 -1.44
N VAL A 6 29.44 -33.67 -0.83
CA VAL A 6 28.18 -33.59 -0.07
C VAL A 6 28.39 -32.85 1.26
N ARG A 7 29.50 -33.11 1.96
CA ARG A 7 29.86 -32.42 3.21
C ARG A 7 30.14 -30.93 2.99
N GLY A 8 30.95 -30.58 1.98
CA GLY A 8 31.21 -29.17 1.64
C GLY A 8 29.97 -28.41 1.15
N LYS A 9 29.01 -29.11 0.53
CA LYS A 9 27.71 -28.51 0.16
C LYS A 9 26.81 -28.28 1.37
N LYS A 10 26.84 -29.19 2.36
CA LYS A 10 26.06 -29.07 3.60
C LYS A 10 26.60 -27.96 4.51
N GLU A 11 27.92 -27.83 4.62
CA GLU A 11 28.57 -26.72 5.36
C GLU A 11 28.21 -25.35 4.73
N ASP A 12 28.16 -25.25 3.39
CA ASP A 12 27.70 -24.03 2.67
C ASP A 12 26.19 -23.76 2.82
N GLU A 13 25.36 -24.78 2.99
CA GLU A 13 23.91 -24.63 3.28
C GLU A 13 23.67 -24.12 4.71
N ASP A 14 24.41 -24.64 5.70
CA ASP A 14 24.29 -24.21 7.10
C ASP A 14 24.77 -22.75 7.28
N GLU A 15 25.89 -22.36 6.67
CA GLU A 15 26.39 -20.97 6.70
C GLU A 15 25.38 -19.98 6.08
N LYS A 16 24.74 -20.36 4.97
CA LYS A 16 23.68 -19.54 4.36
C LYS A 16 22.48 -19.38 5.29
N ALA A 17 22.07 -20.45 5.97
CA ALA A 17 20.97 -20.42 6.92
C ALA A 17 21.27 -19.51 8.12
N GLU A 18 22.51 -19.51 8.63
CA GLU A 18 22.94 -18.62 9.73
C GLU A 18 22.82 -17.14 9.39
N VAL A 19 23.02 -16.77 8.12
CA VAL A 19 22.82 -15.38 7.66
C VAL A 19 21.35 -15.11 7.37
N GLU A 20 20.66 -16.04 6.71
CA GLU A 20 19.29 -15.85 6.26
C GLU A 20 18.31 -15.73 7.44
N ILE A 21 18.54 -16.42 8.56
CA ILE A 21 17.64 -16.39 9.73
C ILE A 21 17.41 -14.96 10.24
N TRP A 22 18.40 -14.08 10.09
CA TRP A 22 18.30 -12.67 10.50
C TRP A 22 17.28 -11.87 9.69
N ASN A 23 16.98 -12.28 8.45
CA ASN A 23 15.91 -11.67 7.66
C ASN A 23 14.52 -11.91 8.29
N TYR A 24 14.35 -12.99 9.06
CA TYR A 24 13.11 -13.29 9.76
C TYR A 24 13.09 -12.63 11.15
N VAL A 25 14.21 -12.69 11.89
CA VAL A 25 14.34 -12.03 13.21
C VAL A 25 14.09 -10.51 13.09
N PHE A 26 14.62 -9.87 12.05
CA PHE A 26 14.51 -8.43 11.81
C PHE A 26 13.64 -8.09 10.58
N GLY A 27 12.78 -9.00 10.12
CA GLY A 27 11.96 -8.78 8.92
C GLY A 27 11.06 -7.55 9.00
N HIS A 28 10.62 -7.20 10.21
CA HIS A 28 9.82 -6.00 10.49
C HIS A 28 10.56 -4.67 10.29
N VAL A 29 11.90 -4.67 10.32
CA VAL A 29 12.69 -3.44 10.30
C VAL A 29 12.50 -2.67 8.99
N LYS A 30 12.46 -3.36 7.84
CA LYS A 30 12.31 -2.71 6.53
C LYS A 30 11.01 -1.91 6.45
N ILE A 31 9.88 -2.54 6.79
CA ILE A 31 8.57 -1.88 6.73
C ILE A 31 8.49 -0.73 7.76
N ALA A 32 9.07 -0.89 8.95
CA ALA A 32 9.09 0.16 9.97
C ALA A 32 9.89 1.40 9.53
N VAL A 33 11.04 1.22 8.89
CA VAL A 33 11.86 2.33 8.38
C VAL A 33 11.20 3.01 7.17
N VAL A 34 10.55 2.25 6.29
CA VAL A 34 9.77 2.82 5.17
C VAL A 34 8.56 3.61 5.67
N LYS A 35 7.82 3.06 6.65
CA LYS A 35 6.73 3.77 7.34
C LYS A 35 7.23 5.09 7.91
N CYS A 36 8.35 5.07 8.64
CA CYS A 36 8.98 6.27 9.19
C CYS A 36 9.31 7.30 8.10
N ALA A 37 9.84 6.86 6.95
CA ALA A 37 10.14 7.75 5.83
C ALA A 37 8.88 8.44 5.26
N ILE A 38 7.76 7.70 5.17
CA ILE A 38 6.45 8.22 4.77
C ILE A 38 5.94 9.20 5.82
N GLU A 39 5.94 8.82 7.10
CA GLU A 39 5.45 9.62 8.23
C GLU A 39 6.20 10.96 8.36
N LEU A 40 7.52 10.94 8.17
CA LEU A 40 8.36 12.13 8.16
C LEU A 40 8.21 12.95 6.87
N GLY A 41 7.68 12.37 5.79
CA GLY A 41 7.54 13.06 4.49
C GLY A 41 8.89 13.27 3.78
N ILE A 42 9.82 12.32 3.91
CA ILE A 42 11.15 12.41 3.29
C ILE A 42 11.04 12.48 1.76
N ALA A 43 10.24 11.58 1.17
CA ALA A 43 10.07 11.54 -0.28
C ALA A 43 9.39 12.82 -0.79
N ASP A 44 8.34 13.27 -0.11
CA ASP A 44 7.60 14.50 -0.45
C ASP A 44 8.50 15.74 -0.38
N ALA A 45 9.40 15.83 0.61
CA ALA A 45 10.33 16.95 0.75
C ALA A 45 11.32 17.01 -0.43
N ILE A 46 11.92 15.88 -0.81
CA ILE A 46 12.86 15.81 -1.94
C ILE A 46 12.13 16.07 -3.27
N ASP A 47 10.93 15.52 -3.44
CA ASP A 47 10.12 15.74 -4.65
C ASP A 47 9.75 17.23 -4.81
N LYS A 48 9.28 17.86 -3.73
CA LYS A 48 8.94 19.29 -3.71
C LYS A 48 10.16 20.19 -3.95
N HIS A 49 11.34 19.80 -3.47
CA HIS A 49 12.58 20.53 -3.75
C HIS A 49 13.01 20.39 -5.22
N GLY A 50 12.70 19.26 -5.87
CA GLY A 50 12.99 19.02 -7.28
C GLY A 50 14.44 18.65 -7.61
N SER A 51 15.31 18.51 -6.61
CA SER A 51 16.71 18.11 -6.75
C SER A 51 17.20 17.35 -5.51
N PRO A 52 18.39 16.72 -5.54
CA PRO A 52 18.94 16.07 -4.35
C PRO A 52 19.09 17.06 -3.19
N MET A 53 18.71 16.64 -1.98
CA MET A 53 18.78 17.47 -0.78
C MET A 53 19.87 16.97 0.17
N THR A 54 20.74 17.86 0.63
CA THR A 54 21.72 17.55 1.67
C THR A 54 21.04 17.16 2.99
N LEU A 55 21.76 16.45 3.87
CA LEU A 55 21.26 16.10 5.20
C LEU A 55 20.78 17.35 5.96
N SER A 56 21.54 18.44 5.90
CA SER A 56 21.18 19.70 6.57
C SER A 56 19.86 20.25 6.04
N GLN A 57 19.68 20.35 4.72
CA GLN A 57 18.43 20.82 4.12
C GLN A 57 17.24 19.96 4.52
N LEU A 58 17.39 18.62 4.53
CA LEU A 58 16.32 17.72 4.97
C LEU A 58 15.99 17.92 6.45
N THR A 59 16.99 18.00 7.33
CA THR A 59 16.76 18.19 8.77
C THR A 59 16.05 19.50 9.10
N THR A 60 16.38 20.58 8.39
CA THR A 60 15.69 21.87 8.50
C THR A 60 14.25 21.76 8.00
N THR A 61 14.04 21.11 6.86
CA THR A 61 12.71 20.98 6.24
C THR A 61 11.78 20.10 7.08
N LEU A 62 12.30 18.98 7.58
CA LEU A 62 11.55 17.97 8.34
C LEU A 62 11.53 18.23 9.85
N LYS A 63 12.26 19.26 10.32
CA LYS A 63 12.36 19.65 11.74
C LYS A 63 12.79 18.47 12.64
N CYS A 64 13.87 17.78 12.25
CA CYS A 64 14.37 16.61 12.96
C CYS A 64 15.89 16.64 13.18
N GLU A 65 16.36 15.86 14.16
CA GLU A 65 17.79 15.79 14.52
C GLU A 65 18.66 15.11 13.44
N PRO A 66 19.77 15.74 13.00
CA PRO A 66 20.61 15.20 11.92
C PRO A 66 21.12 13.77 12.12
N PRO A 67 21.66 13.38 13.29
CA PRO A 67 22.17 12.01 13.48
C PRO A 67 21.07 10.94 13.37
N ARG A 68 19.84 11.27 13.76
CA ARG A 68 18.70 10.34 13.71
C ARG A 68 18.22 10.17 12.28
N LEU A 69 18.01 11.27 11.56
CA LEU A 69 17.61 11.23 10.16
C LEU A 69 18.66 10.52 9.30
N TYR A 70 19.95 10.79 9.54
CA TYR A 70 21.04 10.16 8.79
C TYR A 70 21.03 8.63 8.93
N ARG A 71 20.72 8.08 10.11
CA ARG A 71 20.63 6.62 10.30
C ARG A 71 19.49 6.00 9.48
N ILE A 72 18.36 6.68 9.40
CA ILE A 72 17.21 6.28 8.57
C ILE A 72 17.58 6.34 7.09
N LEU A 73 18.12 7.47 6.63
CA LEU A 73 18.53 7.66 5.24
C LEU A 73 19.60 6.66 4.80
N ARG A 74 20.61 6.40 5.64
CA ARG A 74 21.66 5.40 5.36
C ARG A 74 21.08 4.01 5.15
N PHE A 75 20.11 3.60 5.97
CA PHE A 75 19.39 2.34 5.77
C PHE A 75 18.65 2.34 4.43
N LEU A 76 17.89 3.39 4.16
CA LEU A 76 17.10 3.49 2.94
C LEU A 76 17.95 3.55 1.67
N VAL A 77 19.13 4.17 1.72
CA VAL A 77 20.11 4.20 0.62
C VAL A 77 20.74 2.83 0.41
N HIS A 78 21.10 2.13 1.49
CA HIS A 78 21.62 0.75 1.40
C HIS A 78 20.62 -0.20 0.71
N TYR A 79 19.33 -0.04 1.01
CA TYR A 79 18.24 -0.78 0.36
C TYR A 79 17.80 -0.20 -0.99
N GLN A 80 18.52 0.78 -1.53
CA GLN A 80 18.26 1.41 -2.84
C GLN A 80 16.88 2.07 -2.95
N ILE A 81 16.24 2.36 -1.82
CA ILE A 81 14.98 3.08 -1.76
C ILE A 81 15.25 4.56 -2.04
N PHE A 82 16.32 5.12 -1.51
CA PHE A 82 16.86 6.43 -1.91
C PHE A 82 18.27 6.22 -2.47
N LYS A 83 18.87 7.27 -3.03
CA LYS A 83 20.27 7.25 -3.46
C LYS A 83 20.98 8.53 -3.05
N GLU A 84 22.29 8.46 -2.96
CA GLU A 84 23.16 9.61 -2.77
C GLU A 84 23.63 10.14 -4.12
N GLU A 85 23.62 11.45 -4.30
CA GLU A 85 24.09 12.14 -5.51
C GLU A 85 24.90 13.39 -5.13
N PRO A 86 25.95 13.76 -5.89
CA PRO A 86 26.66 15.01 -5.68
C PRO A 86 25.72 16.21 -5.87
N VAL A 87 25.71 17.13 -4.89
CA VAL A 87 25.04 18.45 -4.99
C VAL A 87 26.05 19.52 -5.38
N THR A 88 27.25 19.44 -4.83
CA THR A 88 28.44 20.21 -5.23
C THR A 88 29.64 19.27 -5.32
N GLN A 89 30.82 19.78 -5.67
CA GLN A 89 32.05 18.97 -5.68
C GLN A 89 32.36 18.35 -4.30
N ASP A 90 31.96 19.01 -3.21
CA ASP A 90 32.30 18.62 -1.84
C ASP A 90 31.08 18.21 -1.00
N SER A 91 29.88 18.08 -1.60
CA SER A 91 28.67 17.73 -0.87
C SER A 91 27.79 16.71 -1.58
N ILE A 92 27.24 15.80 -0.79
CA ILE A 92 26.30 14.76 -1.21
C ILE A 92 24.90 15.13 -0.71
N GLY A 93 23.91 14.92 -1.57
CA GLY A 93 22.50 14.99 -1.26
C GLY A 93 21.81 13.66 -1.48
N PHE A 94 20.63 13.52 -0.87
CA PHE A 94 19.75 12.39 -1.04
C PHE A 94 18.76 12.68 -2.16
N ALA A 95 18.61 11.75 -3.09
CA ALA A 95 17.76 11.85 -4.26
C ALA A 95 16.75 10.71 -4.32
N LEU A 96 15.65 10.95 -5.03
CA LEU A 96 14.63 9.94 -5.28
C LEU A 96 15.12 8.87 -6.27
N THR A 97 14.74 7.63 -6.02
CA THR A 97 14.79 6.51 -6.97
C THR A 97 13.37 6.21 -7.46
N PRO A 98 13.18 5.37 -8.48
CA PRO A 98 11.85 4.91 -8.86
C PRO A 98 11.05 4.28 -7.70
N LEU A 99 11.75 3.68 -6.72
CA LEU A 99 11.12 3.06 -5.55
C LEU A 99 10.69 4.09 -4.51
N SER A 100 11.52 5.06 -4.13
CA SER A 100 11.09 6.13 -3.19
C SER A 100 10.00 7.04 -3.76
N ARG A 101 9.88 7.18 -5.09
CA ARG A 101 8.72 7.88 -5.70
C ARG A 101 7.38 7.22 -5.37
N ARG A 102 7.36 5.93 -5.04
CA ARG A 102 6.15 5.22 -4.58
C ARG A 102 5.77 5.61 -3.15
N LEU A 103 6.63 6.31 -2.42
CA LEU A 103 6.40 6.73 -1.03
C LEU A 103 5.85 8.17 -0.92
N ILE A 104 5.77 8.92 -2.03
CA ILE A 104 5.21 10.28 -2.07
C ILE A 104 3.70 10.18 -1.83
N ARG A 105 3.16 10.82 -0.79
CA ARG A 105 1.79 10.54 -0.30
C ARG A 105 0.68 10.81 -1.31
N HIS A 106 0.84 11.85 -2.12
CA HIS A 106 -0.17 12.28 -3.09
C HIS A 106 0.22 12.04 -4.55
N GLY A 107 1.21 11.16 -4.79
CA GLY A 107 1.59 10.77 -6.15
C GLY A 107 0.56 9.83 -6.78
N GLU A 108 0.32 9.94 -8.09
CA GLU A 108 -0.60 9.04 -8.84
C GLU A 108 -0.27 7.55 -8.65
N ARG A 109 1.01 7.26 -8.44
CA ARG A 109 1.60 5.92 -8.33
C ARG A 109 2.02 5.57 -6.90
N SER A 110 1.51 6.32 -5.92
CA SER A 110 1.85 6.13 -4.51
C SER A 110 1.33 4.82 -3.96
N MET A 111 2.14 4.19 -3.11
CA MET A 111 1.80 3.05 -2.26
C MET A 111 1.83 3.45 -0.78
N ALA A 112 1.97 4.75 -0.47
CA ALA A 112 2.17 5.24 0.89
C ALA A 112 1.01 4.87 1.81
N ALA A 113 -0.24 5.05 1.37
CA ALA A 113 -1.41 4.74 2.19
C ALA A 113 -1.52 3.23 2.48
N LEU A 114 -1.25 2.37 1.50
CA LEU A 114 -1.24 0.92 1.69
C LEU A 114 -0.16 0.49 2.69
N ILE A 115 1.05 1.06 2.59
CA ILE A 115 2.12 0.82 3.58
C ILE A 115 1.69 1.29 4.97
N LEU A 116 1.05 2.45 5.10
CA LEU A 116 0.57 2.96 6.38
C LEU A 116 -0.54 2.08 6.98
N LEU A 117 -1.45 1.54 6.15
CA LEU A 117 -2.49 0.60 6.57
C LEU A 117 -1.87 -0.69 7.10
N GLU A 118 -1.08 -1.38 6.27
CA GLU A 118 -0.50 -2.70 6.59
C GLU A 118 0.51 -2.64 7.75
N SER A 119 1.14 -1.49 7.96
CA SER A 119 2.03 -1.26 9.10
C SER A 119 1.34 -0.62 10.31
N SER A 120 0.02 -0.47 10.29
CA SER A 120 -0.73 0.07 11.42
C SER A 120 -0.81 -0.95 12.57
N PRO A 121 -0.88 -0.51 13.83
CA PRO A 121 -1.08 -1.43 14.96
C PRO A 121 -2.32 -2.31 14.80
N VAL A 122 -3.39 -1.77 14.19
CA VAL A 122 -4.65 -2.49 13.94
C VAL A 122 -4.44 -3.65 12.99
N MET A 123 -3.74 -3.43 11.86
CA MET A 123 -3.47 -4.48 10.87
C MET A 123 -2.35 -5.44 11.29
N LEU A 124 -1.45 -5.03 12.18
CA LEU A 124 -0.40 -5.89 12.73
C LEU A 124 -0.88 -6.82 13.85
N ALA A 125 -1.87 -6.42 14.65
CA ALA A 125 -2.37 -7.21 15.77
C ALA A 125 -2.81 -8.65 15.39
N PRO A 126 -3.55 -8.88 14.28
CA PRO A 126 -3.97 -10.22 13.86
C PRO A 126 -2.81 -11.18 13.60
N TRP A 127 -1.64 -10.67 13.17
CA TRP A 127 -0.46 -11.49 12.88
C TRP A 127 0.14 -12.16 14.12
N HIS A 128 -0.12 -11.61 15.31
CA HIS A 128 0.32 -12.21 16.57
C HIS A 128 -0.45 -13.48 16.95
N SER A 129 -1.58 -13.76 16.30
CA SER A 129 -2.47 -14.89 16.63
C SER A 129 -2.56 -15.94 15.51
N LEU A 130 -1.66 -15.93 14.53
CA LEU A 130 -1.68 -16.88 13.42
C LEU A 130 -1.59 -18.35 13.86
N SER A 131 -0.72 -18.66 14.84
CA SER A 131 -0.58 -20.03 15.34
C SER A 131 -1.88 -20.53 15.98
N ALA A 132 -2.56 -19.68 16.75
CA ALA A 132 -3.87 -19.99 17.31
C ALA A 132 -4.91 -20.23 16.22
N ARG A 133 -4.91 -19.41 15.16
CA ARG A 133 -5.81 -19.58 14.00
C ARG A 133 -5.60 -20.89 13.23
N VAL A 134 -4.37 -21.41 13.17
CA VAL A 134 -4.11 -22.71 12.54
C VAL A 134 -4.64 -23.85 13.40
N LEU A 135 -4.59 -23.70 14.72
CA LEU A 135 -5.02 -24.72 15.67
C LEU A 135 -6.55 -24.73 15.90
N ASP A 136 -7.21 -23.59 15.71
CA ASP A 136 -8.64 -23.41 15.92
C ASP A 136 -9.32 -22.76 14.70
N SER A 137 -10.41 -23.37 14.24
CA SER A 137 -11.23 -22.89 13.14
C SER A 137 -12.23 -21.80 13.54
N GLY A 138 -12.12 -21.23 14.75
CA GLY A 138 -13.01 -20.21 15.31
C GLY A 138 -13.06 -18.88 14.54
N ASN A 139 -13.00 -17.75 15.24
CA ASN A 139 -13.07 -16.43 14.60
C ASN A 139 -11.83 -16.15 13.73
N SER A 140 -11.96 -15.24 12.77
CA SER A 140 -10.81 -14.75 11.99
C SER A 140 -9.76 -14.10 12.90
N PRO A 141 -8.46 -14.05 12.51
CA PRO A 141 -7.43 -13.39 13.31
C PRO A 141 -7.75 -11.93 13.67
N PHE A 142 -8.43 -11.22 12.76
CA PHE A 142 -8.85 -9.84 13.01
C PHE A 142 -9.93 -9.77 14.10
N GLU A 143 -10.96 -10.62 14.01
CA GLU A 143 -11.99 -10.73 15.03
C GLU A 143 -11.43 -11.17 16.38
N THR A 144 -10.45 -12.07 16.41
CA THR A 144 -9.78 -12.44 17.67
C THR A 144 -9.04 -11.25 18.30
N ALA A 145 -8.39 -10.41 17.48
CA ALA A 145 -7.63 -9.26 17.96
C ALA A 145 -8.52 -8.09 18.41
N HIS A 146 -9.65 -7.88 17.72
CA HIS A 146 -10.46 -6.64 17.85
C HIS A 146 -11.91 -6.88 18.26
N GLY A 147 -12.35 -8.13 18.40
CA GLY A 147 -13.69 -8.53 18.83
C GLY A 147 -14.78 -8.43 17.77
N LYS A 148 -14.45 -8.02 16.54
CA LYS A 148 -15.37 -7.85 15.40
C LYS A 148 -14.61 -7.96 14.08
N ASP A 149 -15.32 -8.16 12.97
CA ASP A 149 -14.71 -8.20 11.65
C ASP A 149 -14.18 -6.81 11.25
N VAL A 150 -13.32 -6.78 10.23
CA VAL A 150 -12.63 -5.56 9.79
C VAL A 150 -13.59 -4.45 9.34
N TRP A 151 -14.74 -4.80 8.76
CA TRP A 151 -15.70 -3.83 8.25
C TRP A 151 -16.52 -3.22 9.38
N SER A 152 -17.02 -4.06 10.31
CA SER A 152 -17.66 -3.59 11.54
C SER A 152 -16.70 -2.73 12.39
N TYR A 153 -15.41 -3.07 12.41
CA TYR A 153 -14.39 -2.25 13.07
C TYR A 153 -14.21 -0.90 12.37
N ALA A 154 -14.12 -0.89 11.04
CA ALA A 154 -13.95 0.32 10.25
C ALA A 154 -15.13 1.28 10.42
N GLU A 155 -16.36 0.78 10.47
CA GLU A 155 -17.57 1.59 10.68
C GLU A 155 -17.52 2.38 12.00
N GLU A 156 -17.05 1.75 13.08
CA GLU A 156 -16.90 2.40 14.38
C GLU A 156 -15.62 3.25 14.50
N ASN A 157 -14.68 3.11 13.57
CA ASN A 157 -13.37 3.76 13.62
C ASN A 157 -13.12 4.55 12.32
N PRO A 158 -13.68 5.78 12.18
CA PRO A 158 -13.60 6.56 10.95
C PRO A 158 -12.17 6.82 10.45
N GLY A 159 -11.19 6.92 11.36
CA GLY A 159 -9.78 7.04 10.99
C GLY A 159 -9.21 5.79 10.32
N HIS A 160 -9.65 4.60 10.74
CA HIS A 160 -9.27 3.32 10.12
C HIS A 160 -10.01 3.09 8.81
N SER A 161 -11.32 3.37 8.76
CA SER A 161 -12.10 3.35 7.52
C SER A 161 -11.48 4.24 6.43
N LYS A 162 -11.14 5.49 6.77
CA LYS A 162 -10.44 6.39 5.85
C LYS A 162 -9.11 5.83 5.37
N LEU A 163 -8.34 5.18 6.26
CA LEU A 163 -7.05 4.59 5.90
C LEU A 163 -7.21 3.39 4.95
N ILE A 164 -8.25 2.58 5.13
CA ILE A 164 -8.64 1.50 4.20
C ILE A 164 -8.99 2.11 2.84
N ASP A 165 -9.85 3.13 2.80
CA ASP A 165 -10.26 3.78 1.54
C ASP A 165 -9.05 4.36 0.77
N GLU A 166 -8.14 5.02 1.47
CA GLU A 166 -6.92 5.58 0.87
C GLU A 166 -5.97 4.49 0.37
N ALA A 167 -5.86 3.38 1.09
CA ALA A 167 -5.04 2.22 0.72
C ALA A 167 -5.60 1.50 -0.52
N MET A 168 -6.89 1.19 -0.53
CA MET A 168 -7.56 0.56 -1.67
C MET A 168 -7.52 1.45 -2.91
N ALA A 169 -7.67 2.77 -2.75
CA ALA A 169 -7.49 3.70 -3.85
C ALA A 169 -6.06 3.71 -4.42
N CYS A 170 -5.03 3.44 -3.61
CA CYS A 170 -3.66 3.31 -4.10
C CYS A 170 -3.50 2.07 -4.99
N ASP A 171 -4.01 0.93 -4.53
CA ASP A 171 -3.95 -0.32 -5.28
C ASP A 171 -4.77 -0.24 -6.58
N ALA A 172 -5.98 0.33 -6.51
CA ALA A 172 -6.85 0.59 -7.65
C ALA A 172 -6.14 1.37 -8.77
N ARG A 173 -5.41 2.43 -8.42
CA ARG A 173 -4.67 3.26 -9.40
C ARG A 173 -3.61 2.47 -10.16
N VAL A 174 -3.04 1.43 -9.55
CA VAL A 174 -2.05 0.56 -10.19
C VAL A 174 -2.75 -0.51 -11.03
N ALA A 175 -3.68 -1.25 -10.42
CA ALA A 175 -4.34 -2.39 -11.04
C ALA A 175 -5.23 -1.97 -12.22
N VAL A 176 -6.09 -0.97 -12.05
CA VAL A 176 -7.03 -0.53 -13.09
C VAL A 176 -6.30 0.10 -14.26
N ARG A 177 -5.20 0.81 -14.00
CA ARG A 177 -4.38 1.34 -15.08
C ARG A 177 -3.82 0.21 -15.95
N ALA A 178 -3.27 -0.83 -15.34
CA ALA A 178 -2.77 -1.99 -16.07
C ALA A 178 -3.90 -2.70 -16.84
N LEU A 179 -5.10 -2.78 -16.25
CA LEU A 179 -6.28 -3.35 -16.89
C LEU A 179 -6.72 -2.55 -18.12
N ILE A 180 -6.78 -1.21 -18.02
CA ILE A 180 -7.10 -0.33 -19.15
C ILE A 180 -6.06 -0.46 -20.26
N GLU A 181 -4.77 -0.50 -19.91
CA GLU A 181 -3.67 -0.57 -20.88
C GLU A 181 -3.55 -1.96 -21.54
N GLY A 182 -3.83 -3.04 -20.81
CA GLY A 182 -3.59 -4.43 -21.26
C GLY A 182 -4.84 -5.22 -21.69
N CYS A 183 -6.02 -4.87 -21.18
CA CYS A 183 -7.24 -5.68 -21.31
C CYS A 183 -8.47 -4.84 -21.68
N SER A 184 -8.31 -3.70 -22.35
CA SER A 184 -9.41 -2.78 -22.68
C SER A 184 -10.62 -3.44 -23.35
N ARG A 185 -10.37 -4.45 -24.20
CA ARG A 185 -11.41 -5.20 -24.92
C ARG A 185 -12.39 -5.94 -24.04
N VAL A 186 -12.06 -6.20 -22.77
CA VAL A 186 -12.99 -6.80 -21.80
C VAL A 186 -14.21 -5.90 -21.57
N PHE A 187 -14.06 -4.59 -21.80
CA PHE A 187 -15.13 -3.59 -21.63
C PHE A 187 -15.93 -3.30 -22.91
N ASP A 188 -15.58 -3.93 -24.04
CA ASP A 188 -16.29 -3.72 -25.30
C ASP A 188 -17.76 -4.19 -25.18
N GLY A 189 -18.69 -3.29 -25.44
CA GLY A 189 -20.13 -3.59 -25.42
C GLY A 189 -20.79 -3.57 -24.03
N ILE A 190 -20.03 -3.40 -22.95
CA ILE A 190 -20.58 -3.15 -21.61
C ILE A 190 -21.15 -1.73 -21.58
N LYS A 191 -22.45 -1.58 -21.29
CA LYS A 191 -23.12 -0.27 -21.18
C LYS A 191 -23.29 0.18 -19.74
N SER A 192 -23.39 -0.77 -18.81
CA SER A 192 -23.49 -0.51 -17.38
C SER A 192 -22.57 -1.44 -16.60
N LEU A 193 -21.81 -0.87 -15.66
CA LEU A 193 -20.88 -1.58 -14.79
C LEU A 193 -21.16 -1.23 -13.34
N VAL A 194 -21.38 -2.24 -12.50
CA VAL A 194 -21.40 -2.07 -11.04
C VAL A 194 -20.06 -2.46 -10.45
N ASP A 195 -19.43 -1.57 -9.69
CA ASP A 195 -18.25 -1.84 -8.89
C ASP A 195 -18.70 -2.21 -7.47
N VAL A 196 -18.60 -3.49 -7.12
CA VAL A 196 -19.11 -4.06 -5.86
C VAL A 196 -17.99 -4.08 -4.83
N GLY A 197 -18.20 -3.38 -3.71
CA GLY A 197 -17.09 -3.05 -2.81
C GLY A 197 -16.19 -1.95 -3.39
N GLY A 198 -16.76 -1.05 -4.20
CA GLY A 198 -16.00 -0.04 -4.95
C GLY A 198 -15.36 1.07 -4.10
N GLY A 199 -15.58 1.04 -2.78
CA GLY A 199 -15.05 1.98 -1.81
C GLY A 199 -15.42 3.42 -2.16
N ASN A 200 -14.41 4.28 -2.23
CA ASN A 200 -14.57 5.68 -2.61
C ASN A 200 -14.79 5.92 -4.12
N GLY A 201 -14.88 4.87 -4.94
CA GLY A 201 -15.12 4.94 -6.38
C GLY A 201 -13.91 5.28 -7.23
N THR A 202 -12.68 5.19 -6.68
CA THR A 202 -11.45 5.46 -7.43
C THR A 202 -11.32 4.57 -8.67
N ALA A 203 -11.57 3.26 -8.52
CA ALA A 203 -11.45 2.30 -9.60
C ALA A 203 -12.45 2.58 -10.73
N LEU A 204 -13.74 2.66 -10.38
CA LEU A 204 -14.80 2.95 -11.32
C LEU A 204 -14.63 4.30 -12.02
N SER A 205 -14.15 5.34 -11.32
CA SER A 205 -13.82 6.64 -11.92
C SER A 205 -12.78 6.55 -13.02
N MET A 206 -11.73 5.74 -12.82
CA MET A 206 -10.73 5.50 -13.86
C MET A 206 -11.32 4.75 -15.06
N LEU A 207 -12.17 3.75 -14.82
CA LEU A 207 -12.83 2.98 -15.87
C LEU A 207 -13.79 3.81 -16.69
N VAL A 208 -14.71 4.56 -16.06
CA VAL A 208 -15.68 5.42 -16.75
C VAL A 208 -14.97 6.53 -17.53
N LYS A 209 -13.86 7.07 -17.00
CA LYS A 209 -13.03 8.04 -17.74
C LYS A 209 -12.36 7.44 -18.99
N ALA A 210 -11.91 6.18 -18.90
CA ALA A 210 -11.29 5.48 -20.03
C ALA A 210 -12.32 4.98 -21.06
N PHE A 211 -13.55 4.67 -20.61
CA PHE A 211 -14.62 4.11 -21.42
C PHE A 211 -15.91 4.94 -21.27
N PRO A 212 -16.00 6.15 -21.88
CA PRO A 212 -17.06 7.12 -21.59
C PRO A 212 -18.47 6.71 -22.01
N TRP A 213 -18.63 5.61 -22.75
CA TRP A 213 -19.95 5.06 -23.10
C TRP A 213 -20.59 4.25 -21.96
N MET A 214 -19.80 3.89 -20.94
CA MET A 214 -20.21 3.03 -19.85
C MET A 214 -20.78 3.87 -18.70
N HIS A 215 -21.98 3.51 -18.24
CA HIS A 215 -22.56 4.03 -17.01
C HIS A 215 -22.01 3.26 -15.80
N GLY A 216 -21.47 3.97 -14.81
CA GLY A 216 -20.91 3.36 -13.61
C GLY A 216 -21.85 3.43 -12.42
N ILE A 217 -21.94 2.34 -11.66
CA ILE A 217 -22.59 2.27 -10.35
C ILE A 217 -21.54 1.86 -9.31
N ASN A 218 -21.13 2.77 -8.43
CA ASN A 218 -20.27 2.46 -7.29
C ASN A 218 -21.13 1.95 -6.12
N PHE A 219 -20.97 0.69 -5.75
CA PHE A 219 -21.76 0.04 -4.73
C PHE A 219 -20.90 -0.40 -3.55
N ASP A 220 -21.20 0.09 -2.36
CA ASP A 220 -20.48 -0.23 -1.12
C ASP A 220 -21.39 -0.06 0.11
N LEU A 221 -20.86 -0.27 1.31
CA LEU A 221 -21.56 -0.03 2.57
C LEU A 221 -22.06 1.42 2.66
N PRO A 222 -23.23 1.67 3.28
CA PRO A 222 -23.82 3.01 3.34
C PRO A 222 -22.88 4.08 3.92
N HIS A 223 -22.10 3.75 4.95
CA HIS A 223 -21.19 4.72 5.57
C HIS A 223 -20.00 5.09 4.68
N VAL A 224 -19.52 4.16 3.84
CA VAL A 224 -18.44 4.39 2.86
C VAL A 224 -18.94 5.30 1.73
N VAL A 225 -20.09 4.96 1.16
CA VAL A 225 -20.71 5.71 0.05
C VAL A 225 -21.10 7.14 0.46
N ALA A 226 -21.48 7.34 1.71
CA ALA A 226 -21.88 8.65 2.24
C ALA A 226 -20.75 9.68 2.19
N VAL A 227 -19.49 9.26 2.36
CA VAL A 227 -18.31 10.15 2.39
C VAL A 227 -17.48 10.10 1.10
N ALA A 228 -17.81 9.19 0.18
CA ALA A 228 -17.12 9.07 -1.10
C ALA A 228 -17.23 10.34 -1.96
N PRO A 229 -16.13 10.82 -2.58
CA PRO A 229 -16.15 11.97 -3.47
C PRO A 229 -17.00 11.66 -4.69
N LYS A 230 -18.01 12.48 -4.98
CA LYS A 230 -18.90 12.27 -6.13
C LYS A 230 -18.21 12.67 -7.42
N VAL A 231 -18.29 11.79 -8.42
CA VAL A 231 -17.77 11.99 -9.77
C VAL A 231 -18.94 11.96 -10.75
N ASP A 232 -18.96 12.93 -11.67
CA ASP A 232 -19.99 12.99 -12.72
C ASP A 232 -20.00 11.71 -13.57
N GLY A 233 -21.19 11.19 -13.84
CA GLY A 233 -21.37 9.96 -14.62
C GLY A 233 -21.32 8.66 -13.81
N ILE A 234 -21.12 8.74 -12.49
CA ILE A 234 -21.15 7.61 -11.57
C ILE A 234 -22.32 7.74 -10.59
N GLU A 235 -23.17 6.73 -10.52
CA GLU A 235 -24.16 6.57 -9.46
C GLU A 235 -23.50 5.95 -8.23
N TYR A 236 -23.87 6.38 -7.03
CA TYR A 236 -23.33 5.87 -5.78
C TYR A 236 -24.45 5.27 -4.95
N VAL A 237 -24.39 3.97 -4.69
CA VAL A 237 -25.46 3.21 -4.04
C VAL A 237 -24.93 2.54 -2.78
N GLY A 238 -25.51 2.85 -1.62
CA GLY A 238 -25.20 2.19 -0.36
C GLY A 238 -26.03 0.93 -0.18
N GLY A 239 -25.42 -0.17 0.25
CA GLY A 239 -26.13 -1.41 0.59
C GLY A 239 -25.22 -2.54 1.06
N ASP A 240 -25.77 -3.75 1.10
CA ASP A 240 -25.06 -4.98 1.43
C ASP A 240 -25.06 -5.91 0.22
N MET A 241 -23.87 -6.28 -0.27
CA MET A 241 -23.70 -7.19 -1.40
C MET A 241 -24.20 -8.61 -1.13
N PHE A 242 -24.30 -9.01 0.13
CA PHE A 242 -24.86 -10.30 0.53
C PHE A 242 -26.39 -10.33 0.46
N GLU A 243 -27.04 -9.16 0.46
CA GLU A 243 -28.49 -9.03 0.27
C GLU A 243 -28.85 -8.79 -1.20
N CYS A 244 -28.30 -7.73 -1.80
CA CYS A 244 -28.62 -7.33 -3.16
C CYS A 244 -27.53 -6.44 -3.77
N VAL A 245 -27.20 -6.72 -5.03
CA VAL A 245 -26.30 -5.89 -5.84
C VAL A 245 -27.12 -5.19 -6.94
N PRO A 246 -26.88 -3.89 -7.22
CA PRO A 246 -27.51 -3.19 -8.33
C PRO A 246 -27.37 -3.93 -9.66
N LYS A 247 -28.43 -3.90 -10.48
CA LYS A 247 -28.42 -4.54 -11.81
C LYS A 247 -27.55 -3.72 -12.77
N ALA A 248 -26.64 -4.41 -13.44
CA ALA A 248 -25.78 -3.88 -14.50
C ALA A 248 -25.47 -4.99 -15.51
N ASP A 249 -24.89 -4.63 -16.66
CA ASP A 249 -24.45 -5.62 -17.67
C ASP A 249 -23.29 -6.46 -17.16
N ALA A 250 -22.45 -5.89 -16.29
CA ALA A 250 -21.33 -6.57 -15.66
C ALA A 250 -21.13 -6.08 -14.21
N ALA A 251 -20.56 -6.96 -13.39
CA ALA A 251 -20.07 -6.65 -12.05
C ALA A 251 -18.54 -6.70 -12.05
N PHE A 252 -17.93 -5.70 -11.41
CA PHE A 252 -16.51 -5.61 -11.16
C PHE A 252 -16.27 -5.72 -9.66
N PHE A 253 -15.29 -6.52 -9.28
CA PHE A 253 -14.86 -6.70 -7.90
C PHE A 253 -13.37 -6.39 -7.87
N MET A 254 -13.02 -5.34 -7.13
CA MET A 254 -11.65 -5.09 -6.74
C MET A 254 -11.52 -5.50 -5.27
N GLY A 255 -11.12 -6.76 -5.07
CA GLY A 255 -10.82 -7.32 -3.75
C GLY A 255 -9.33 -7.40 -3.53
#